data_AF-A0A3D1V7F9-F1
#
_entry.id   AF-A0A3D1V7F9-F1
#
_cell.length_a   1.000
_cell.length_b   1.000
_cell.length_c   1.000
_cell.angle_alpha   90.00
_cell.angle_beta   90.00
_cell.angle_gamma   90.00
#
_symmetry.space_group_name_H-M   'P 1'
#
loop_
_entity.id
_entity.type
_entity.pdbx_description
1 polymer ?
#
loop_
_entity_poly.entity_id
_entity_poly.type
_entity_poly.pdbx_seq_one_letter_code
_entity_poly.pdbx_strand_id
1 'polypeptide(L)'
;PDALARFAEGLDVVTYEFENVPAHVARALERQVPVYPPPAALDVAQDRLSEKTFFNALGIPTPRYVAVDDRAGLDAAVAELGLPAVLKTRREGYDGKGQ
;
A
#
# COMPACT_ATOMS: atom_id res chain seq x y z
N PRO A 1 21.20 -4.40 7.05
CA PRO A 1 21.63 -2.99 6.95
C PRO A 1 22.85 -2.83 6.05
N ASP A 2 23.90 -3.60 6.34
CA ASP A 2 25.19 -3.52 5.64
C ASP A 2 25.10 -3.87 4.15
N ALA A 3 24.27 -4.87 3.80
CA ALA A 3 24.05 -5.24 2.40
C ALA A 3 23.38 -4.12 1.58
N LEU A 4 22.46 -3.34 2.18
CA LEU A 4 21.78 -2.24 1.50
C LEU A 4 22.71 -1.03 1.31
N ALA A 5 23.56 -0.75 2.29
CA ALA A 5 24.58 0.29 2.16
C ALA A 5 25.55 -0.05 1.03
N ARG A 6 26.09 -1.27 1.03
CA ARG A 6 26.96 -1.75 -0.05
C ARG A 6 26.29 -1.78 -1.42
N PHE A 7 24.98 -2.06 -1.47
CA PHE A 7 24.22 -2.00 -2.72
C PHE A 7 24.09 -0.57 -3.25
N ALA A 8 23.91 0.42 -2.37
CA ALA A 8 23.74 1.82 -2.77
C ALA A 8 25.05 2.49 -3.22
N GLU A 9 26.22 1.95 -2.85
CA GLU A 9 27.52 2.50 -3.20
C GLU A 9 27.71 2.59 -4.72
N GLY A 10 27.91 3.82 -5.22
CA GLY A 10 28.18 4.09 -6.64
C GLY A 10 26.95 4.07 -7.55
N LEU A 11 25.74 3.92 -6.99
CA LEU A 11 24.50 4.07 -7.75
C LEU A 11 24.10 5.55 -7.87
N ASP A 12 23.67 5.96 -9.06
CA ASP A 12 23.11 7.30 -9.29
C ASP A 12 21.62 7.38 -8.90
N VAL A 13 20.89 6.27 -9.05
CA VAL A 13 19.45 6.20 -8.81
C VAL A 13 19.00 4.76 -8.59
N VAL A 14 17.95 4.57 -7.79
CA VAL A 14 17.29 3.27 -7.55
C VAL A 14 15.81 3.34 -7.91
N THR A 15 15.29 2.25 -8.48
CA THR A 15 13.86 2.05 -8.75
C THR A 15 13.44 0.62 -8.40
N TYR A 16 12.14 0.31 -8.46
CA TYR A 16 11.58 -1.01 -8.18
C TYR A 16 10.42 -1.31 -9.13
N GLU A 17 10.34 -2.56 -9.59
CA GLU A 17 9.28 -3.02 -10.50
C GLU A 17 8.09 -3.67 -9.78
N PHE A 18 8.28 -4.08 -8.51
CA PHE A 18 7.24 -4.73 -7.70
C PHE A 18 6.81 -3.83 -6.55
N GLU A 19 5.51 -3.59 -6.44
CA GLU A 19 4.93 -2.77 -5.38
C GLU A 19 4.89 -3.48 -4.03
N ASN A 20 5.20 -4.77 -3.94
CA ASN A 20 5.27 -5.50 -2.66
C ASN A 20 6.69 -5.54 -2.05
N VAL A 21 7.67 -4.83 -2.63
CA VAL A 21 8.98 -4.69 -1.97
C VAL A 21 8.82 -3.99 -0.62
N PRO A 22 9.53 -4.41 0.45
CA PRO A 22 9.29 -3.81 1.76
C PRO A 22 9.60 -2.31 1.76
N ALA A 23 8.62 -1.46 2.06
CA ALA A 23 8.80 -0.01 1.96
C ALA A 23 9.92 0.54 2.88
N HIS A 24 10.18 -0.13 4.01
CA HIS A 24 11.31 0.21 4.87
C HIS A 24 12.69 0.05 4.20
N VAL A 25 12.81 -0.81 3.18
CA VAL A 25 14.02 -0.98 2.37
C VAL A 25 14.19 0.22 1.44
N ALA A 26 13.13 0.63 0.73
CA ALA A 26 13.15 1.84 -0.10
C ALA A 26 13.50 3.08 0.74
N ARG A 27 12.91 3.21 1.94
CA ARG A 27 13.26 4.27 2.92
C ARG A 27 14.71 4.19 3.40
N ALA A 28 15.30 2.99 3.44
CA ALA A 28 16.69 2.82 3.81
C ALA A 28 17.66 3.27 2.72
N LEU A 29 17.32 3.00 1.46
CA LEU A 29 18.09 3.39 0.28
C LEU A 29 17.97 4.89 0.00
N GLU A 30 16.80 5.49 0.19
CA GLU A 30 16.54 6.93 -0.03
C GLU A 30 17.46 7.83 0.81
N ARG A 31 18.00 7.34 1.93
CA ARG A 31 18.98 8.07 2.74
C ARG A 31 20.36 8.23 2.09
N GLN A 32 20.65 7.48 1.03
CA GLN A 32 21.98 7.40 0.40
C GLN A 32 21.94 7.72 -1.09
N VAL A 33 20.90 7.27 -1.79
CA VAL A 33 20.72 7.42 -3.24
C VAL A 33 19.27 7.78 -3.54
N PRO A 34 18.98 8.65 -4.54
CA PRO A 34 17.61 8.94 -4.94
C PRO A 34 16.84 7.65 -5.29
N VAL A 35 15.63 7.50 -4.74
CA VAL A 35 14.73 6.37 -5.01
C VAL A 35 13.46 6.88 -5.69
N TYR A 36 13.11 6.31 -6.85
CA TYR A 36 11.89 6.66 -7.56
C TYR A 36 11.07 5.43 -7.97
N PRO A 37 9.74 5.42 -7.75
CA PRO A 37 8.96 6.44 -7.04
C PRO A 37 9.32 6.55 -5.54
N PRO A 38 9.00 7.68 -4.86
CA PRO A 38 9.40 7.89 -3.48
C PRO A 38 8.78 6.82 -2.56
N PRO A 39 9.44 6.40 -1.48
CA PRO A 39 8.94 5.35 -0.59
C PRO A 39 7.55 5.64 0.00
N ALA A 40 7.19 6.92 0.17
CA ALA A 40 5.85 7.32 0.60
C ALA A 40 4.75 6.90 -0.39
N ALA A 41 5.04 6.89 -1.70
CA ALA A 41 4.10 6.40 -2.70
C ALA A 41 3.88 4.89 -2.55
N LEU A 42 4.96 4.15 -2.29
CA LEU A 42 4.90 2.71 -2.03
C LEU A 42 4.10 2.37 -0.77
N ASP A 43 4.30 3.10 0.32
CA ASP A 43 3.56 2.92 1.57
C ASP A 43 2.04 3.08 1.38
N VAL A 44 1.63 4.08 0.58
CA VAL A 44 0.21 4.32 0.28
C VAL A 44 -0.35 3.23 -0.64
N ALA A 45 0.36 2.88 -1.70
CA ALA A 45 -0.10 1.92 -2.70
C ALA A 45 -0.19 0.47 -2.17
N GLN A 46 0.61 0.12 -1.17
CA GLN A 46 0.65 -1.24 -0.60
C GLN A 46 -0.54 -1.60 0.29
N ASP A 47 -1.37 -0.63 0.69
CA ASP A 47 -2.49 -0.85 1.60
C ASP A 47 -3.76 -0.15 1.08
N ARG A 48 -4.78 -0.94 0.73
CA ARG A 48 -6.06 -0.44 0.17
C ARG A 48 -6.76 0.57 1.07
N LEU A 49 -6.61 0.46 2.39
CA LEU A 49 -7.21 1.41 3.31
C LEU A 49 -6.48 2.76 3.24
N SER A 50 -5.15 2.72 3.27
CA SER A 50 -4.29 3.91 3.12
C SER A 50 -4.50 4.59 1.77
N GLU A 51 -4.53 3.81 0.68
CA GLU A 51 -4.79 4.28 -0.68
C GLU A 51 -6.12 5.03 -0.79
N LYS A 52 -7.23 4.38 -0.35
CA LYS A 52 -8.56 4.99 -0.43
C LYS A 52 -8.69 6.23 0.44
N THR A 53 -8.10 6.19 1.64
CA THR A 53 -8.08 7.35 2.55
C THR A 53 -7.32 8.51 1.94
N PHE A 54 -6.18 8.25 1.31
CA PHE A 54 -5.39 9.25 0.61
C PHE A 54 -6.16 9.86 -0.57
N PHE A 55 -6.81 9.03 -1.40
CA PHE A 55 -7.59 9.51 -2.55
C PHE A 55 -8.76 10.40 -2.10
N ASN A 56 -9.50 9.97 -1.08
CA ASN A 56 -10.62 10.77 -0.56
C ASN A 56 -10.17 12.07 0.11
N ALA A 57 -9.02 12.08 0.80
CA ALA A 57 -8.44 13.31 1.34
C ALA A 57 -8.08 14.33 0.24
N LEU A 58 -7.76 13.86 -0.97
CA LEU A 58 -7.53 14.70 -2.16
C LEU A 58 -8.82 15.05 -2.92
N GLY A 59 -10.00 14.63 -2.45
CA GLY A 59 -11.27 14.82 -3.15
C GLY A 59 -11.44 13.94 -4.39
N ILE A 60 -10.62 12.90 -4.54
CA ILE A 60 -10.74 11.92 -5.64
C ILE A 60 -11.79 10.88 -5.22
N PRO A 61 -12.86 10.68 -6.01
CA PRO A 61 -13.93 9.76 -5.67
C PRO A 61 -13.44 8.30 -5.73
N THR A 62 -13.86 7.50 -4.74
CA THR A 62 -13.63 6.06 -4.68
C THR A 62 -14.94 5.35 -4.31
N PRO A 63 -15.07 4.03 -4.57
CA PRO A 63 -16.20 3.26 -4.03
C PRO A 63 -16.21 3.32 -2.50
N ARG A 64 -17.41 3.39 -1.90
CA ARG A 64 -17.60 3.32 -0.44
C ARG A 64 -16.88 2.08 0.12
N TYR A 65 -16.23 2.25 1.26
CA TYR A 65 -15.46 1.20 1.92
C TYR A 65 -15.51 1.38 3.43
N VAL A 66 -15.32 0.27 4.14
CA VAL A 66 -15.24 0.22 5.60
C VAL A 66 -14.06 -0.69 5.96
N ALA A 67 -13.26 -0.30 6.96
CA ALA A 67 -12.21 -1.17 7.49
C ALA A 67 -12.84 -2.32 8.29
N VAL A 68 -12.35 -3.54 8.07
CA VAL A 68 -12.87 -4.75 8.73
C VAL A 68 -11.69 -5.50 9.34
N ASP A 69 -11.59 -5.45 10.66
CA ASP A 69 -10.49 -6.08 11.42
C ASP A 69 -10.92 -7.38 12.12
N ASP A 70 -12.23 -7.63 12.22
CA ASP A 70 -12.80 -8.83 12.82
C ASP A 70 -14.21 -9.16 12.27
N ARG A 71 -14.82 -10.21 12.82
CA ARG A 71 -16.15 -10.66 12.40
C ARG A 71 -17.26 -9.64 12.71
N ALA A 72 -17.21 -8.99 13.86
CA ALA A 72 -18.24 -8.01 14.24
C ALA A 72 -18.16 -6.77 13.34
N GLY A 73 -16.95 -6.33 13.00
CA GLY A 73 -16.70 -5.28 12.03
C GLY A 73 -17.23 -5.62 10.64
N LEU A 74 -17.14 -6.89 10.22
CA LEU A 74 -17.72 -7.33 8.95
C LEU A 74 -19.25 -7.21 8.96
N ASP A 75 -19.91 -7.69 10.02
CA ASP A 75 -21.37 -7.66 10.12
C ASP A 75 -21.88 -6.20 10.14
N ALA A 76 -21.17 -5.29 10.83
CA ALA A 76 -21.45 -3.86 10.82
C ALA A 76 -21.24 -3.21 9.44
N ALA A 77 -20.15 -3.55 8.74
CA ALA A 77 -19.86 -3.02 7.41
C ALA A 77 -20.92 -3.43 6.38
N VAL A 78 -21.45 -4.66 6.46
CA VAL A 78 -22.54 -5.13 5.58
C VAL A 78 -23.83 -4.35 5.85
N ALA A 79 -24.14 -4.08 7.12
CA ALA A 79 -25.31 -3.27 7.48
C ALA A 79 -25.20 -1.82 6.96
N GLU A 80 -23.98 -1.25 6.94
CA GLU A 80 -23.74 0.12 6.47
C GLU A 80 -23.69 0.24 4.93
N LEU A 81 -22.99 -0.68 4.26
CA LEU A 81 -22.74 -0.62 2.82
C LEU A 81 -23.87 -1.23 1.99
N GLY A 82 -24.58 -2.22 2.55
CA GLY A 82 -25.53 -3.04 1.82
C GLY A 82 -24.86 -4.10 0.93
N LEU A 83 -25.68 -4.92 0.26
CA LEU A 83 -25.23 -5.95 -0.68
C LEU A 83 -25.75 -5.65 -2.11
N PRO A 84 -24.99 -6.03 -3.16
CA PRO A 84 -23.75 -6.81 -3.13
C PRO A 84 -22.52 -6.00 -2.67
N ALA A 85 -21.59 -6.67 -1.99
CA ALA A 85 -20.32 -6.10 -1.52
C ALA A 85 -19.16 -7.08 -1.74
N VAL A 86 -17.92 -6.57 -1.71
CA VAL A 86 -16.69 -7.35 -1.88
C VAL A 86 -15.78 -7.14 -0.67
N LEU A 87 -15.39 -8.25 -0.02
CA LEU A 87 -14.40 -8.24 1.06
C LEU A 87 -13.01 -8.52 0.47
N LYS A 88 -12.05 -7.62 0.73
CA LYS A 88 -10.68 -7.70 0.18
C LYS A 88 -9.66 -7.71 1.31
N THR A 89 -8.54 -8.39 1.12
CA THR A 89 -7.37 -8.17 1.98
C THR A 89 -6.81 -6.78 1.71
N ARG A 90 -6.33 -6.10 2.75
CA ARG A 90 -5.75 -4.75 2.63
C ARG A 90 -4.45 -4.74 1.84
N ARG A 91 -3.67 -5.81 1.94
CA ARG A 91 -2.33 -5.96 1.32
C ARG A 91 -2.26 -7.29 0.59
N GLU A 92 -1.25 -7.42 -0.27
CA GLU A 92 -0.83 -8.66 -0.95
C GLU A 92 -1.89 -9.32 -1.87
N GLY A 93 -3.03 -8.67 -2.11
CA GLY A 93 -4.05 -9.19 -3.02
C GLY A 93 -3.69 -8.89 -4.48
N TYR A 94 -3.64 -9.93 -5.32
CA TYR A 94 -3.21 -9.90 -6.72
C TYR A 94 -4.00 -10.93 -7.56
N ASP A 95 -4.27 -10.65 -8.83
CA ASP A 95 -5.02 -11.53 -9.75
C ASP A 95 -6.33 -12.11 -9.19
N GLY A 96 -7.13 -11.28 -8.50
CA GLY A 96 -8.41 -11.71 -7.91
C GLY A 96 -8.28 -12.49 -6.58
N LYS A 97 -7.07 -12.87 -6.16
CA LYS A 97 -6.84 -13.49 -4.84
C LYS A 97 -6.77 -12.37 -3.79
N GLY A 98 -7.60 -12.45 -2.76
CA GLY A 98 -7.69 -11.40 -1.73
C GLY A 98 -8.20 -10.06 -2.28
N GLN A 99 -8.95 -10.09 -3.39
CA GLN A 99 -9.49 -8.94 -4.13
C GLN A 99 -11.00 -9.02 -4.31
#